data_AF-A0A2N9Y2A1-F1
#
_entry.id   AF-A0A2N9Y2A1-F1
#
_cell.length_a   1.000
_cell.length_b   1.000
_cell.length_c   1.000
_cell.angle_alpha   90.00
_cell.angle_beta   90.00
_cell.angle_gamma   90.00
#
_symmetry.space_group_name_H-M   'P 1'
#
loop_
_entity.id
_entity.type
_entity.pdbx_description
1 polymer ?
#
loop_
_entity_poly.entity_id
_entity_poly.type
_entity_poly.pdbx_seq_one_letter_code
_entity_poly.pdbx_strand_id
1 'polypeptide(L)'
;MADYKVEVELAENVLRAYEYCMKDTIKKGHCRSIEWKYQAPAALKGIQQTFYPTYQPEVYDMVKITLGNLFYKNREVFSILSSKYCKISPFYKRNSQNSIKRNQRRRYSSKDWNQAIEKSLWLFWQEMKKEPLFDKYFRYCS
;
A
#
# COMPACT_ATOMS: atom_id res chain seq x y z
N MET A 1 -22.22 7.93 0.27
CA MET A 1 -21.50 7.22 1.35
C MET A 1 -20.93 5.87 0.90
N ALA A 2 -21.47 5.22 -0.14
CA ALA A 2 -20.91 3.98 -0.71
C ALA A 2 -19.49 4.19 -1.28
N ASP A 3 -19.26 5.30 -1.99
CA ASP A 3 -17.96 5.58 -2.63
C ASP A 3 -16.81 5.74 -1.64
N TYR A 4 -17.06 6.40 -0.50
CA TYR A 4 -16.03 6.61 0.52
C TYR A 4 -15.46 5.31 1.08
N LYS A 5 -16.34 4.35 1.41
CA LYS A 5 -15.91 3.07 1.98
C LYS A 5 -15.15 2.24 0.95
N VAL A 6 -15.62 2.21 -0.30
CA VAL A 6 -14.94 1.53 -1.42
C VAL A 6 -13.57 2.15 -1.67
N GLU A 7 -13.45 3.47 -1.66
CA GLU A 7 -12.17 4.18 -1.81
C GLU A 7 -11.18 3.85 -0.70
N VAL A 8 -11.63 3.79 0.55
CA VAL A 8 -10.79 3.40 1.69
C VAL A 8 -10.34 1.94 1.59
N GLU A 9 -11.23 1.03 1.20
CA GLU A 9 -10.91 -0.38 0.98
C GLU A 9 -9.89 -0.56 -0.17
N LEU A 10 -10.06 0.18 -1.27
CA LEU A 10 -9.11 0.19 -2.40
C LEU A 10 -7.75 0.75 -1.98
N ALA A 11 -7.74 1.86 -1.23
CA ALA A 11 -6.53 2.45 -0.69
C ALA A 11 -5.76 1.48 0.20
N GLU A 12 -6.46 0.76 1.08
CA GLU A 12 -5.86 -0.26 1.93
C GLU A 12 -5.31 -1.42 1.09
N ASN A 13 -6.06 -1.89 0.08
CA ASN A 13 -5.62 -2.98 -0.80
C ASN A 13 -4.34 -2.61 -1.57
N VAL A 14 -4.28 -1.41 -2.13
CA VAL A 14 -3.10 -0.90 -2.85
C VAL A 14 -1.89 -0.78 -1.91
N LEU A 15 -2.07 -0.22 -0.71
CA LEU A 15 -0.98 -0.09 0.26
C LEU A 15 -0.47 -1.45 0.77
N ARG A 16 -1.37 -2.42 1.01
CA ARG A 16 -0.98 -3.79 1.40
C ARG A 16 -0.24 -4.51 0.28
N ALA A 17 -0.69 -4.37 -0.97
CA ALA A 17 0.00 -4.93 -2.13
C ALA A 17 1.41 -4.33 -2.29
N TYR A 18 1.52 -3.01 -2.12
CA TYR A 18 2.81 -2.31 -2.13
C TYR A 18 3.73 -2.77 -0.97
N GLU A 19 3.22 -2.85 0.26
CA GLU A 19 3.98 -3.36 1.42
C GLU A 19 4.48 -4.79 1.19
N TYR A 20 3.66 -5.65 0.57
CA TYR A 20 4.04 -7.01 0.22
C TYR A 20 5.15 -7.03 -0.84
N CYS A 21 5.01 -6.25 -1.91
CA CYS A 21 6.05 -6.11 -2.94
C CYS A 21 7.39 -5.65 -2.33
N MET A 22 7.35 -4.65 -1.44
CA MET A 22 8.52 -4.13 -0.75
C MET A 22 9.10 -5.09 0.30
N LYS A 23 8.28 -5.99 0.86
CA LYS A 23 8.75 -7.09 1.73
C LYS A 23 9.58 -8.11 0.96
N ASP A 24 9.17 -8.41 -0.26
CA ASP A 24 9.80 -9.43 -1.10
C ASP A 24 11.04 -8.91 -1.82
N THR A 25 11.10 -7.64 -2.23
CA THR A 25 12.34 -7.03 -2.75
C THR A 25 13.49 -7.10 -1.74
N ILE A 26 13.21 -6.94 -0.44
CA ILE A 26 14.22 -7.06 0.63
C ILE A 26 14.71 -8.50 0.79
N LYS A 27 13.83 -9.51 0.63
CA LYS A 27 14.24 -10.93 0.65
C LYS A 27 15.02 -11.32 -0.62
N LYS A 28 14.71 -10.69 -1.74
CA LYS A 28 15.39 -10.88 -3.04
C LYS A 28 16.69 -10.09 -3.19
N GLY A 29 17.17 -9.41 -2.14
CA GLY A 29 18.53 -8.86 -2.11
C GLY A 29 19.64 -9.89 -2.39
N HIS A 30 19.29 -11.19 -2.41
CA HIS A 30 20.20 -12.27 -2.81
C HIS A 30 20.08 -12.75 -4.26
N CYS A 31 19.06 -12.35 -5.04
CA CYS A 31 18.87 -12.80 -6.42
C CYS A 31 18.52 -11.62 -7.36
N ARG A 32 19.56 -11.08 -8.00
CA ARG A 32 19.48 -10.17 -9.15
C ARG A 32 18.90 -10.90 -10.36
N SER A 33 17.66 -10.55 -10.77
CA SER A 33 17.21 -10.49 -12.18
C SER A 33 15.68 -10.29 -12.23
N ILE A 34 15.26 -9.09 -12.63
CA ILE A 34 13.86 -8.68 -12.88
C ILE A 34 13.44 -9.13 -14.29
N GLU A 35 13.83 -10.34 -14.70
CA GLU A 35 13.46 -10.91 -16.01
C GLU A 35 12.19 -11.78 -15.93
N TRP A 36 11.61 -11.93 -14.74
CA TRP A 36 10.52 -12.87 -14.54
C TRP A 36 9.16 -12.16 -14.46
N LYS A 37 8.41 -12.33 -15.56
CA LYS A 37 6.94 -12.51 -15.66
C LYS A 37 6.15 -11.42 -16.39
N TYR A 38 6.45 -11.24 -17.67
CA TYR A 38 5.41 -11.19 -18.73
C TYR A 38 5.05 -12.63 -19.16
N GLN A 39 4.70 -13.51 -18.21
CA GLN A 39 4.18 -14.82 -18.60
C GLN A 39 2.69 -14.70 -18.92
N ALA A 40 2.34 -15.05 -20.15
CA ALA A 40 0.97 -15.14 -20.64
C ALA A 40 0.10 -15.99 -19.68
N PRO A 41 -1.19 -15.65 -19.50
CA PRO A 41 -2.05 -16.33 -18.56
C PRO A 41 -2.28 -17.78 -19.00
N ALA A 42 -1.65 -18.73 -18.30
CA ALA A 42 -2.07 -20.12 -18.36
C ALA A 42 -3.35 -20.27 -17.53
N ALA A 43 -4.44 -20.65 -18.19
CA ALA A 43 -5.67 -21.03 -17.51
C ALA A 43 -5.41 -22.29 -16.66
N LEU A 44 -5.77 -22.27 -15.37
CA LEU A 44 -6.60 -23.30 -14.71
C LEU A 44 -6.67 -23.14 -13.17
N LYS A 45 -7.92 -23.11 -12.71
CA LYS A 45 -8.51 -23.77 -11.53
C LYS A 45 -7.61 -24.12 -10.35
N GLY A 46 -7.99 -23.61 -9.17
CA GLY A 46 -7.61 -24.19 -7.88
C GLY A 46 -7.20 -23.13 -6.88
N ILE A 47 -7.90 -23.12 -5.75
CA ILE A 47 -7.74 -22.23 -4.60
C ILE A 47 -6.27 -22.04 -4.22
N GLN A 48 -5.68 -20.93 -4.64
CA GLN A 48 -4.50 -20.33 -4.04
C GLN A 48 -4.80 -18.85 -3.95
N GLN A 49 -4.71 -18.25 -2.76
CA GLN A 49 -4.56 -16.81 -2.64
C GLN A 49 -3.18 -16.45 -3.19
N THR A 50 -3.14 -16.34 -4.50
CA THR A 50 -2.01 -15.88 -5.28
C THR A 50 -1.90 -14.38 -5.07
N PHE A 51 -1.24 -13.98 -3.97
CA PHE A 51 -0.72 -12.62 -3.77
C PHE A 51 0.45 -12.38 -4.75
N TYR A 52 0.16 -12.50 -6.06
CA TYR A 52 0.97 -11.95 -7.13
C TYR A 52 0.89 -10.42 -7.07
N PRO A 53 1.81 -9.67 -7.72
CA PRO A 53 1.65 -8.23 -7.87
C PRO A 53 0.30 -7.96 -8.54
N THR A 54 -0.69 -7.55 -7.74
CA THR A 54 -2.07 -7.30 -8.17
C THR A 54 -2.11 -6.09 -9.11
N TYR A 55 -1.15 -5.19 -8.97
CA TYR A 55 -1.03 -3.95 -9.72
C TYR A 55 0.25 -3.92 -10.56
N GLN A 56 0.19 -3.19 -11.68
CA GLN A 56 1.35 -2.94 -12.53
C GLN A 56 2.42 -2.11 -11.78
N PRO A 57 3.72 -2.21 -12.15
CA PRO A 57 4.79 -1.47 -11.50
C PRO A 57 4.54 0.04 -11.39
N GLU A 58 3.91 0.64 -12.39
CA GLU A 58 3.58 2.06 -12.46
C GLU A 58 2.62 2.48 -11.33
N VAL A 59 1.75 1.58 -10.87
CA VAL A 59 0.91 1.81 -9.71
C VAL A 59 1.74 1.91 -8.45
N TYR A 60 2.77 1.09 -8.29
CA TYR A 60 3.68 1.18 -7.15
C TYR A 60 4.55 2.43 -7.19
N ASP A 61 4.90 2.92 -8.38
CA ASP A 61 5.57 4.22 -8.54
C ASP A 61 4.65 5.37 -8.13
N MET A 62 3.37 5.35 -8.53
CA MET A 62 2.37 6.34 -8.04
C MET A 62 2.23 6.30 -6.53
N VAL A 63 2.16 5.10 -5.93
CA VAL A 63 2.11 4.94 -4.46
C VAL A 63 3.33 5.60 -3.83
N LYS A 64 4.53 5.32 -4.35
CA LYS A 64 5.78 5.90 -3.85
C LYS A 64 5.80 7.43 -3.93
N ILE A 65 5.38 8.01 -5.06
CA ILE A 65 5.29 9.47 -5.24
C ILE A 65 4.29 10.05 -4.24
N THR A 66 3.10 9.46 -4.15
CA THR A 66 2.04 9.88 -3.21
C THR A 66 2.54 9.88 -1.77
N LEU A 67 3.27 8.86 -1.36
CA LEU A 67 3.83 8.78 0.00
C LEU A 67 4.92 9.81 0.24
N GLY A 68 5.73 10.12 -0.78
CA GLY A 68 6.65 11.25 -0.74
C GLY A 68 5.91 12.57 -0.54
N ASN A 69 4.85 12.80 -1.33
CA ASN A 69 4.00 13.98 -1.23
C ASN A 69 3.36 14.10 0.16
N LEU A 70 2.83 13.00 0.71
CA LEU A 70 2.29 12.97 2.07
C LEU A 70 3.36 13.24 3.11
N PHE A 71 4.58 12.72 2.96
CA PHE A 71 5.67 13.01 3.89
C PHE A 71 5.98 14.51 3.99
N TYR A 72 6.00 15.22 2.86
CA TYR A 72 6.28 16.66 2.82
C TYR A 72 5.07 17.53 3.18
N LYS A 73 3.86 17.19 2.70
CA LYS A 73 2.66 18.02 2.88
C LYS A 73 1.89 17.70 4.16
N ASN A 74 1.86 16.43 4.58
CA ASN A 74 1.07 15.97 5.71
C ASN A 74 1.76 14.80 6.46
N ARG A 75 2.80 15.16 7.21
CA ARG A 75 3.67 14.23 7.92
C ARG A 75 2.93 13.35 8.92
N GLU A 76 1.81 13.83 9.49
CA GLU A 76 0.98 13.07 10.42
C GLU A 76 0.30 11.89 9.74
N VAL A 77 -0.34 12.12 8.59
CA VAL A 77 -0.96 11.07 7.77
C VAL A 77 0.07 10.04 7.35
N PHE A 78 1.23 10.50 6.88
CA PHE A 78 2.33 9.62 6.54
C PHE A 78 2.80 8.77 7.74
N SER A 79 2.93 9.38 8.92
CA SER A 79 3.30 8.68 10.16
C SER A 79 2.27 7.62 10.57
N ILE A 80 0.97 7.92 10.47
CA ILE A 80 -0.10 6.96 10.78
C ILE A 80 -0.07 5.77 9.83
N LEU A 81 0.04 6.03 8.52
CA LEU A 81 0.11 4.98 7.51
C LEU A 81 1.36 4.13 7.71
N SER A 82 2.56 4.74 7.79
CA SER A 82 3.83 4.02 8.01
C SER A 82 3.88 3.25 9.34
N SER A 83 3.15 3.70 10.34
CA SER A 83 2.96 3.00 11.60
C SER A 83 2.14 1.72 11.38
N LYS A 84 1.02 1.80 10.63
CA LYS A 84 0.13 0.67 10.36
C LYS A 84 0.74 -0.33 9.36
N TYR A 85 1.20 0.14 8.21
CA TYR A 85 1.80 -0.64 7.14
C TYR A 85 3.32 -0.41 7.21
N CYS A 86 4.06 -1.39 7.70
CA CYS A 86 5.43 -1.18 8.17
C CYS A 86 6.46 -1.08 7.03
N LYS A 87 6.07 -1.39 5.79
CA LYS A 87 6.98 -1.46 4.64
C LYS A 87 6.53 -0.60 3.46
N ILE A 88 6.11 0.62 3.79
CA ILE A 88 5.62 1.59 2.81
C ILE A 88 6.76 2.32 2.07
N SER A 89 8.04 2.12 2.43
CA SER A 89 9.13 2.70 1.65
C SER A 89 10.49 2.07 1.95
N PRO A 90 11.37 1.94 0.95
CA PRO A 90 12.77 1.60 1.17
C PRO A 90 13.59 2.76 1.76
N PHE A 91 13.09 4.01 1.68
CA PHE A 91 13.82 5.21 2.10
C PHE A 91 13.60 5.62 3.56
N TYR A 92 12.57 5.09 4.22
CA TYR A 92 12.25 5.45 5.60
C TYR A 92 12.71 4.37 6.58
N LYS A 93 13.30 4.79 7.71
CA LYS A 93 13.84 3.88 8.72
C LYS A 93 12.76 2.89 9.18
N ARG A 94 13.12 1.61 9.18
CA ARG A 94 12.27 0.53 9.71
C ARG A 94 11.93 0.82 11.16
N ASN A 95 10.64 0.78 11.49
CA ASN A 95 10.22 0.71 12.88
C ASN A 95 10.73 -0.60 13.50
N SER A 96 11.27 -0.53 14.72
CA SER A 96 11.81 -1.71 15.40
C SER A 96 10.69 -2.74 15.61
N GLN A 97 11.00 -4.03 15.57
CA GLN A 97 10.00 -5.08 15.75
C GLN A 97 9.27 -4.98 17.11
N ASN A 98 9.95 -4.43 18.12
CA ASN A 98 9.36 -4.11 19.42
C ASN A 98 8.36 -2.96 19.36
N SER A 99 8.66 -1.90 18.60
CA SER A 99 7.70 -0.80 18.35
C SER A 99 6.48 -1.27 17.57
N ILE A 100 6.65 -2.19 16.61
CA ILE A 100 5.55 -2.80 15.86
C ILE A 100 4.64 -3.59 16.79
N LYS A 101 5.20 -4.49 17.63
CA LYS A 101 4.42 -5.29 18.60
C LYS A 101 3.72 -4.44 19.65
N ARG A 102 4.40 -3.41 20.18
CA ARG A 102 3.84 -2.47 21.16
C ARG A 102 2.68 -1.68 20.56
N ASN A 103 2.84 -1.22 19.32
CA ASN A 103 1.77 -0.52 18.64
C ASN A 103 0.62 -1.48 18.30
N GLN A 104 0.87 -2.69 17.78
CA GLN A 104 -0.18 -3.68 17.52
C GLN A 104 -1.12 -3.88 18.72
N ARG A 105 -0.59 -4.00 19.95
CA ARG A 105 -1.41 -4.15 21.16
C ARG A 105 -2.32 -2.94 21.44
N ARG A 106 -1.84 -1.71 21.23
CA ARG A 106 -2.65 -0.49 21.40
C ARG A 106 -3.72 -0.32 20.31
N ARG A 107 -3.53 -0.96 19.16
CA ARG A 107 -4.36 -0.77 17.96
C ARG A 107 -5.62 -1.63 17.91
N TYR A 108 -5.63 -2.79 18.55
CA TYR A 108 -6.79 -3.69 18.50
C TYR A 108 -7.97 -3.26 19.38
N SER A 109 -7.79 -2.27 20.27
CA SER A 109 -8.85 -1.83 21.20
C SER A 109 -9.21 -0.34 21.14
N SER A 110 -8.65 0.43 20.19
CA SER A 110 -8.88 1.88 20.12
C SER A 110 -9.71 2.26 18.90
N LYS A 111 -10.91 2.77 19.14
CA LYS A 111 -11.81 3.31 18.10
C LYS A 111 -11.18 4.51 17.38
N ASP A 112 -10.57 5.42 18.15
CA ASP A 112 -9.93 6.63 17.64
C ASP A 112 -8.77 6.29 16.70
N TRP A 113 -8.00 5.25 17.02
CA TRP A 113 -6.92 4.78 16.17
C TRP A 113 -7.41 4.26 14.82
N ASN A 114 -8.52 3.50 14.81
CA ASN A 114 -9.10 2.99 13.57
C ASN A 114 -9.66 4.13 12.70
N GLN A 115 -10.32 5.11 13.31
CA GLN A 115 -10.79 6.31 12.61
C GLN A 115 -9.62 7.13 12.04
N ALA A 116 -8.52 7.25 12.77
CA ALA A 116 -7.32 7.94 12.29
C ALA A 116 -6.69 7.24 11.08
N ILE A 117 -6.67 5.89 11.08
CA ILE A 117 -6.24 5.11 9.90
C ILE A 117 -7.17 5.35 8.72
N GLU A 118 -8.48 5.24 8.94
CA GLU A 118 -9.49 5.39 7.89
C GLU A 118 -9.38 6.75 7.20
N LYS A 119 -9.29 7.81 7.99
CA LYS A 119 -9.04 9.18 7.49
C LYS A 119 -7.72 9.29 6.74
N SER A 120 -6.67 8.64 7.24
CA SER A 120 -5.35 8.65 6.60
C SER A 120 -5.35 7.92 5.26
N LEU A 121 -6.05 6.79 5.16
CA LEU A 121 -6.25 6.02 3.93
C LEU A 121 -7.04 6.84 2.90
N TRP A 122 -8.10 7.51 3.34
CA TRP A 122 -8.86 8.40 2.48
C TRP A 122 -8.00 9.54 1.93
N LEU A 123 -7.23 10.23 2.78
CA LEU A 123 -6.33 11.30 2.34
C LEU A 123 -5.24 10.81 1.39
N PHE A 124 -4.70 9.62 1.63
CA PHE A 124 -3.79 8.96 0.71
C PHE A 124 -4.45 8.70 -0.65
N TRP A 125 -5.69 8.22 -0.67
CA TRP A 125 -6.42 7.98 -1.91
C TRP A 125 -6.70 9.28 -2.68
N GLN A 126 -7.04 10.37 -1.97
CA GLN A 126 -7.23 11.68 -2.59
C GLN A 126 -5.93 12.24 -3.19
N GLU A 127 -4.76 11.98 -2.58
CA GLU A 127 -3.49 12.34 -3.20
C GLU A 127 -3.16 11.43 -4.40
N MET A 128 -3.41 10.12 -4.32
CA MET A 128 -3.24 9.19 -5.44
C MET A 128 -4.05 9.63 -6.67
N LYS A 129 -5.28 10.10 -6.48
CA LYS A 129 -6.16 10.62 -7.55
C LYS A 129 -5.57 11.79 -8.34
N LYS A 130 -4.60 12.50 -7.77
CA LYS A 130 -3.94 13.64 -8.44
C LYS A 130 -2.80 13.20 -9.36
N GLU A 131 -2.36 11.96 -9.26
CA GLU A 131 -1.29 11.43 -10.12
C GLU A 131 -1.78 11.26 -11.56
N PRO A 132 -0.97 11.60 -12.57
CA PRO A 132 -1.41 11.67 -13.97
C PRO A 132 -1.82 10.32 -14.56
N LEU A 133 -1.31 9.22 -14.00
CA LEU A 133 -1.62 7.86 -14.45
C LEU A 133 -2.75 7.21 -13.65
N PHE A 134 -3.34 7.92 -12.67
CA PHE A 134 -4.36 7.34 -11.81
C PHE A 134 -5.55 6.80 -12.62
N ASP A 135 -6.07 7.62 -13.53
CA ASP A 135 -7.22 7.29 -14.37
C ASP A 135 -6.97 6.07 -15.26
N LYS A 136 -5.72 5.88 -15.72
CA LYS A 136 -5.34 4.74 -16.56
C LYS A 136 -5.49 3.41 -15.81
N TYR A 137 -5.26 3.39 -14.50
CA TYR A 137 -5.17 2.17 -13.70
C TYR A 137 -6.36 1.92 -12.79
N PHE A 138 -7.08 2.97 -12.41
CA PHE A 138 -8.16 2.90 -11.42
C PHE A 138 -9.52 3.34 -11.95
N ARG A 139 -9.66 3.72 -13.23
CA ARG A 139 -10.99 3.82 -13.86
C ARG A 139 -11.56 2.44 -14.09
N TYR A 140 -12.21 1.92 -13.06
CA TYR A 140 -13.34 1.02 -13.21
C TYR A 140 -14.60 1.82 -12.83
N CYS A 141 -15.60 1.80 -13.70
CA CYS A 141 -16.91 2.47 -13.61
C CYS A 141 -16.96 3.93 -14.11
N SER A 142 -16.95 4.11 -15.43
CA SER A 142 -18.03 4.86 -16.08
C SER A 142 -19.16 3.90 -16.39
#